data_AF-A0A428X0S8-F1
#
_entry.id   AF-A0A428X0S8-F1
#
_cell.length_a   1.000
_cell.length_b   1.000
_cell.length_c   1.000
_cell.angle_alpha   90.00
_cell.angle_beta   90.00
_cell.angle_gamma   90.00
#
_symmetry.space_group_name_H-M   'P 1'
#
loop_
_entity.id
_entity.type
_entity.pdbx_description
1 polymer ?
#
loop_
_entity_poly.entity_id
_entity_poly.type
_entity_poly.pdbx_seq_one_letter_code
_entity_poly.pdbx_strand_id
1 'polypeptide(L)' 'MVTSTVHQAREALGNRLRDVRRDAGLTGRGLSALAGWHSSKVSKIEYGKQSPSVASLIVV' A
#
# COMPACT_ATOMS: atom_id res chain seq x y z
N MET A 1 1.78 8.13 25.57
CA MET A 1 2.47 7.00 24.90
C MET A 1 1.81 6.80 23.53
N VAL A 2 2.27 7.51 22.50
CA VAL A 2 1.60 7.61 21.17
C VAL A 2 2.29 6.68 20.17
N THR A 3 2.31 5.37 20.45
CA THR A 3 2.92 4.38 19.55
C THR A 3 1.90 3.46 18.89
N SER A 4 0.70 3.32 19.47
CA SER A 4 -0.38 2.44 18.97
C SER A 4 -1.17 3.04 17.80
N THR A 5 -1.34 4.37 17.76
CA THR A 5 -2.17 5.06 16.76
C THR A 5 -1.53 5.06 15.37
N VAL A 6 -0.21 5.20 15.29
CA VAL A 6 0.52 5.29 14.01
C VAL A 6 0.51 3.95 13.29
N HIS A 7 0.59 2.82 14.01
CA HIS A 7 0.51 1.50 13.38
C HIS A 7 -0.91 1.20 12.89
N GLN A 8 -1.94 1.48 13.70
CA GLN A 8 -3.33 1.35 13.26
C GLN A 8 -3.66 2.25 12.06
N ALA A 9 -3.17 3.49 12.03
CA ALA A 9 -3.35 4.38 10.89
C ALA A 9 -2.68 3.85 9.62
N ARG A 10 -1.51 3.20 9.75
CA ARG A 10 -0.82 2.55 8.62
C ARG A 10 -1.56 1.32 8.12
N GLU A 11 -2.11 0.50 9.01
CA GLU A 11 -2.95 -0.64 8.63
C GLU A 11 -4.26 -0.19 7.95
N ALA A 12 -4.92 0.83 8.49
CA ALA A 12 -6.12 1.41 7.88
C ALA A 12 -5.85 1.97 6.48
N LEU A 13 -4.70 2.64 6.30
CA LEU A 13 -4.25 3.12 5.00
C LEU A 13 -3.93 1.96 4.04
N GLY A 14 -3.25 0.91 4.52
CA GLY A 14 -2.94 -0.29 3.72
C GLY A 14 -4.20 -1.01 3.25
N ASN A 15 -5.21 -1.13 4.13
CA ASN A 15 -6.52 -1.69 3.78
C ASN A 15 -7.24 -0.84 2.72
N ARG A 16 -7.24 0.49 2.86
CA ARG A 16 -7.83 1.39 1.86
C ARG A 16 -7.16 1.26 0.50
N LEU A 17 -5.84 1.13 0.47
CA LEU A 17 -5.05 0.90 -0.74
C LEU A 17 -5.41 -0.43 -1.40
N ARG A 18 -5.61 -1.47 -0.58
CA ARG A 18 -6.04 -2.79 -1.05
C ARG A 18 -7.43 -2.74 -1.66
N ASP A 19 -8.37 -2.00 -1.07
CA ASP A 19 -9.71 -1.81 -1.60
C ASP A 19 -9.66 -1.07 -2.95
N VAL A 20 -8.96 0.07 -3.04
CA VAL A 20 -8.77 0.80 -4.30
C VAL A 20 -8.12 -0.09 -5.38
N ARG A 21 -7.14 -0.92 -5.01
CA ARG A 21 -6.54 -1.88 -5.94
C ARG A 21 -7.58 -2.89 -6.45
N ARG A 22 -8.45 -3.40 -5.57
CA ARG A 22 -9.50 -4.36 -5.94
C ARG A 22 -10.58 -3.71 -6.80
N ASP A 23 -10.97 -2.49 -6.49
CA ASP A 23 -11.93 -1.70 -7.27
C ASP A 23 -11.40 -1.41 -8.69
N ALA A 24 -10.08 -1.19 -8.82
CA ALA A 24 -9.41 -1.08 -10.11
C ALA A 24 -9.25 -2.43 -10.85
N GLY A 25 -9.72 -3.55 -10.28
CA GLY A 25 -9.55 -4.89 -10.86
C GLY A 25 -8.11 -5.40 -10.87
N LEU A 26 -7.21 -4.76 -10.13
CA LEU A 26 -5.79 -5.06 -10.16
C LEU A 26 -5.44 -6.14 -9.14
N THR A 27 -4.61 -7.10 -9.55
CA THR A 27 -3.94 -8.00 -8.60
C THR A 27 -2.74 -7.30 -7.96
N GLY A 28 -2.25 -7.76 -6.81
CA GLY A 28 -1.04 -7.17 -6.20
C GLY A 28 0.18 -7.17 -7.16
N ARG A 29 0.22 -8.14 -8.08
CA ARG A 29 1.22 -8.26 -9.14
C ARG A 29 0.93 -7.32 -10.32
N GLY A 30 -0.33 -7.08 -10.64
CA GLY A 30 -0.76 -6.09 -11.64
C GLY A 30 -0.44 -4.66 -11.19
N LEU A 31 -0.74 -4.33 -9.93
CA LEU A 31 -0.34 -3.05 -9.34
C LEU A 31 1.18 -2.90 -9.31
N SER A 32 1.91 -3.96 -8.94
CA SER A 32 3.37 -3.91 -8.91
C SER A 32 3.96 -3.70 -10.32
N ALA A 33 3.39 -4.33 -11.35
CA ALA A 33 3.81 -4.13 -12.73
C ALA A 33 3.54 -2.70 -13.23
N LEU A 34 2.35 -2.16 -12.95
CA LEU A 34 1.98 -0.80 -13.35
C LEU A 34 2.81 0.27 -12.63
N ALA A 35 3.09 0.06 -11.35
CA ALA A 35 3.88 0.99 -10.54
C ALA A 35 5.40 0.78 -10.69
N GLY A 36 5.85 -0.25 -11.43
CA GLY A 36 7.26 -0.63 -11.51
C GLY A 36 7.86 -1.09 -10.17
N TRP A 37 7.03 -1.60 -9.25
CA TRP A 37 7.46 -2.08 -7.94
C TRP A 37 7.65 -3.59 -7.90
N HIS A 38 8.44 -4.04 -6.94
CA HIS A 38 8.50 -5.45 -6.59
C HIS A 38 7.22 -5.86 -5.84
N SER A 39 6.68 -7.05 -6.11
CA SER A 39 5.44 -7.57 -5.49
C SER A 39 5.51 -7.59 -3.95
N SER A 40 6.71 -7.83 -3.40
CA SER A 40 6.99 -7.81 -1.96
C SER A 40 6.75 -6.42 -1.35
N LYS A 41 6.96 -5.34 -2.12
CA LYS A 41 6.79 -3.96 -1.67
C LYS A 41 5.30 -3.61 -1.59
N VAL A 42 4.51 -4.02 -2.59
CA VAL A 42 3.04 -3.88 -2.57
C VAL A 42 2.46 -4.59 -1.35
N SER A 43 2.88 -5.85 -1.12
CA SER A 43 2.38 -6.63 0.02
C SER A 43 2.71 -5.96 1.36
N LYS A 44 3.95 -5.51 1.57
CA LYS A 44 4.35 -4.80 2.81
C LYS A 44 3.56 -3.51 3.05
N ILE A 45 3.15 -2.81 1.99
CA ILE A 45 2.34 -1.59 2.08
C ILE A 45 0.88 -1.94 2.44
N GLU A 46 0.29 -2.95 1.79
CA GLU A 46 -1.08 -3.39 2.11
C GLU A 46 -1.22 -3.92 3.53
N TYR A 47 -0.20 -4.64 4.03
CA TYR A 47 -0.18 -5.14 5.40
C TYR A 47 0.28 -4.11 6.45
N GLY A 48 0.43 -2.83 6.08
CA GLY A 48 0.84 -1.75 7.01
C GLY A 48 2.28 -1.89 7.58
N LYS A 49 3.03 -2.90 7.13
CA LYS A 49 4.43 -3.16 7.53
C LYS A 49 5.41 -2.13 6.98
N GLN A 50 5.06 -1.48 5.87
CA GLN A 50 5.86 -0.43 5.25
C GLN A 50 4.94 0.72 4.86
N SER A 51 5.20 1.92 5.37
CA SER A 51 4.45 3.09 4.88
C SER A 51 4.72 3.27 3.39
N PRO A 52 3.68 3.54 2.57
CA PRO A 52 3.91 4.03 1.22
C PRO A 52 4.73 5.31 1.37
N SER A 53 6.00 5.28 0.94
CA SER A 53 6.78 6.50 0.83
C SER A 53 6.07 7.41 -0.16
N VAL A 54 6.06 8.72 0.07
CA VAL A 54 5.47 9.69 -0.88
C VAL A 54 6.05 9.52 -2.30
N ALA A 55 7.29 9.02 -2.41
CA ALA A 55 7.91 8.64 -3.69
C ALA A 55 7.19 7.50 -4.44
N SER A 56 6.32 6.75 -3.76
CA SER A 56 5.45 5.71 -4.32
C SER A 56 4.04 6.23 -4.64
N LEU A 57 3.69 7.47 -4.33
CA LEU A 57 2.38 8.06 -4.64
C LEU A 57 2.38 8.92 -5.90
N ILE A 58 3.49 8.99 -6.64
CA ILE A 58 3.56 9.75 -7.89
C ILE A 58 3.08 8.84 -9.03
N VAL A 59 1.81 9.02 -9.40
CA VAL A 59 1.28 8.69 -10.72
C VAL A 59 0.75 9.99 -11.30
N VAL A 60 1.56 10.63 -12.15
CA VAL A 60 1.17 11.54 -13.24
C VAL A 60 2.03 11.15 -14.43
#